data_AF-A0A1W9UDW2-F1
#
_entry.id   AF-A0A1W9UDW2-F1
#
_cell.length_a   1.000
_cell.length_b   1.000
_cell.length_c   1.000
_cell.angle_alpha   90.00
_cell.angle_beta   90.00
_cell.angle_gamma   90.00
#
_symmetry.space_group_name_H-M   'P 1'
#
loop_
_entity.id
_entity.type
_entity.pdbx_description
1 polymer ?
#
loop_
_entity_poly.entity_id
_entity_poly.type
_entity_poly.pdbx_seq_one_letter_code
_entity_poly.pdbx_strand_id
1 'polypeptide(L)'
;MVDKLSYKTQMFFIWYDETDNLVNRKDATKDVDDYAGTTFDLQLKYALDKNFSVDYIFGVFMPGDGIDDQYGDDVAMTNCLTLAWKY
;
A
#
# COMPACT_ATOMS: atom_id res chain seq x y z
N MET A 1 29.15 -9.32 -11.96
CA MET A 1 29.10 -8.89 -10.55
C MET A 1 27.62 -8.89 -10.17
N VAL A 2 27.22 -9.49 -9.05
CA VAL A 2 25.81 -9.47 -8.64
C VAL A 2 25.55 -8.15 -7.93
N ASP A 3 24.56 -7.38 -8.38
CA ASP A 3 24.11 -6.21 -7.65
C ASP A 3 23.49 -6.68 -6.34
N LYS A 4 24.20 -6.41 -5.24
CA LYS A 4 23.85 -6.95 -3.93
C LYS A 4 22.60 -6.31 -3.35
N LEU A 5 22.32 -5.05 -3.69
CA LEU A 5 21.16 -4.32 -3.18
C LEU A 5 20.32 -3.82 -4.34
N SER A 6 19.02 -4.06 -4.28
CA SER A 6 18.02 -3.48 -5.17
C SER A 6 16.88 -2.89 -4.36
N TYR A 7 16.34 -1.77 -4.80
CA TYR A 7 15.22 -1.12 -4.13
C TYR A 7 14.22 -0.60 -5.15
N LYS A 8 12.97 -0.49 -4.71
CA LYS A 8 11.88 0.09 -5.49
C LYS A 8 10.94 0.81 -4.55
N THR A 9 10.55 2.02 -4.92
CA THR A 9 9.49 2.77 -4.24
C THR A 9 8.38 3.09 -5.21
N GLN A 10 7.14 3.06 -4.72
CA GLN A 10 5.96 3.45 -5.49
C GLN A 10 5.01 4.22 -4.60
N MET A 11 4.31 5.18 -5.20
CA MET A 11 3.26 5.95 -4.54
C MET A 11 2.06 5.96 -5.48
N PHE A 12 0.88 5.67 -4.94
CA PHE A 12 -0.37 5.74 -5.68
C PHE A 12 -1.34 6.60 -4.93
N PHE A 13 -2.05 7.43 -5.68
CA PHE A 13 -3.20 8.16 -5.20
C PHE A 13 -4.44 7.49 -5.80
N ILE A 14 -5.43 7.19 -4.96
CA ILE A 14 -6.57 6.37 -5.31
C ILE A 14 -7.81 7.23 -5.16
N TRP A 15 -8.62 7.28 -6.23
CA TRP A 15 -9.93 7.89 -6.24
C TRP A 15 -10.98 6.86 -6.66
N TYR A 16 -12.18 7.02 -6.14
CA TYR A 16 -13.38 6.39 -6.69
C TYR A 16 -13.73 7.05 -8.03
N ASP A 17 -14.14 6.24 -8.99
CA ASP A 17 -14.66 6.74 -10.27
C ASP A 17 -16.10 7.26 -10.09
N GLU A 18 -16.87 6.60 -9.22
CA GLU A 18 -18.24 6.97 -8.83
C GLU A 18 -18.48 6.64 -7.33
N THR A 19 -19.23 7.48 -6.62
CA THR A 19 -19.51 7.31 -5.17
C THR A 19 -20.99 7.12 -4.82
N ASP A 20 -21.90 7.17 -5.79
CA ASP A 20 -23.37 7.15 -5.61
C ASP A 20 -23.91 5.92 -4.84
N ASN A 21 -23.20 4.79 -4.89
CA ASN A 21 -23.59 3.54 -4.22
C ASN A 21 -22.87 3.33 -2.87
N LEU A 22 -22.06 4.30 -2.43
CA LEU A 22 -21.35 4.25 -1.16
C LEU A 22 -22.18 4.93 -0.06
N VAL A 23 -22.03 4.46 1.17
CA VAL A 23 -22.79 4.98 2.32
C VAL A 23 -21.84 5.72 3.26
N ASN A 24 -22.05 7.02 3.41
CA ASN A 24 -21.37 7.79 4.45
C ASN A 24 -21.92 7.38 5.82
N ARG A 25 -21.07 6.73 6.64
CA ARG A 25 -21.43 6.26 7.98
C ARG A 25 -21.29 7.36 9.04
N LYS A 26 -20.55 8.43 8.77
CA LYS A 26 -20.44 9.60 9.65
C LYS A 26 -21.63 10.54 9.51
N ASP A 27 -22.13 10.71 8.28
CA ASP A 27 -23.28 11.55 7.95
C ASP A 27 -24.06 10.95 6.77
N ALA A 28 -25.14 10.22 7.06
CA ALA A 28 -25.97 9.56 6.05
C ALA A 28 -26.74 10.52 5.10
N THR A 29 -26.62 11.84 5.30
CA THR A 29 -27.22 12.86 4.41
C THR A 29 -26.24 13.40 3.38
N LYS A 30 -24.98 12.99 3.43
CA LYS A 30 -23.91 13.42 2.53
C LYS A 30 -23.39 12.27 1.69
N ASP A 31 -22.94 12.62 0.51
CA ASP A 31 -22.22 11.71 -0.37
C ASP A 31 -20.83 11.43 0.22
N VAL A 32 -20.25 10.31 -0.21
CA VAL A 32 -18.87 9.92 0.14
C VAL A 32 -17.90 10.69 -0.77
N ASP A 33 -16.81 11.20 -0.20
CA ASP A 33 -15.76 11.87 -0.96
C ASP A 33 -15.08 10.91 -1.96
N ASP A 34 -14.61 11.45 -3.09
CA ASP A 34 -14.02 10.65 -4.17
C ASP A 34 -12.60 10.19 -3.85
N TYR A 35 -11.89 10.86 -2.95
CA TYR A 35 -10.51 10.53 -2.61
C TYR A 35 -10.44 9.40 -1.58
N ALA A 36 -10.15 8.20 -2.07
CA ALA A 36 -10.03 7.01 -1.22
C ALA A 36 -8.75 7.01 -0.38
N GLY A 37 -7.65 7.59 -0.88
CA GLY A 37 -6.42 7.71 -0.10
C GLY A 37 -5.14 7.54 -0.91
N THR A 38 -4.03 7.38 -0.19
CA THR A 38 -2.69 7.22 -0.76
C THR A 38 -2.05 5.93 -0.28
N THR A 39 -1.41 5.19 -1.18
CA THR A 39 -0.50 4.11 -0.82
C THR A 39 0.95 4.53 -1.05
N PHE A 40 1.83 4.03 -0.18
CA PHE A 40 3.27 4.06 -0.37
C PHE A 40 3.85 2.67 -0.15
N ASP A 41 4.59 2.20 -1.15
CA ASP A 41 5.27 0.90 -1.12
C ASP A 41 6.78 1.08 -1.22
N LEU A 42 7.51 0.36 -0.38
CA LEU A 42 8.96 0.23 -0.39
C LEU A 42 9.32 -1.25 -0.46
N GLN A 43 10.08 -1.62 -1.48
CA GLN A 43 10.67 -2.95 -1.61
C GLN A 43 12.20 -2.84 -1.56
N LEU A 44 12.81 -3.67 -0.72
CA LEU A 44 14.26 -3.77 -0.53
C LEU A 44 14.67 -5.23 -0.70
N LYS A 45 15.61 -5.48 -1.60
CA LYS A 45 16.16 -6.81 -1.82
C LYS A 45 17.66 -6.82 -1.66
N TYR A 46 18.17 -7.73 -0.85
CA TYR A 46 19.58 -8.00 -0.68
C TYR A 46 19.95 -9.41 -1.16
N ALA A 47 20.81 -9.51 -2.17
CA ALA A 47 21.38 -10.76 -2.67
C ALA A 47 22.68 -11.07 -1.90
N LEU A 48 22.66 -12.11 -1.07
CA LEU A 48 23.85 -12.57 -0.35
C LEU A 48 24.83 -13.25 -1.30
N ASP A 49 24.30 -14.07 -2.21
CA ASP A 49 25.02 -14.71 -3.29
C ASP A 49 24.10 -14.92 -4.51
N LYS A 50 24.53 -15.74 -5.48
CA LYS A 50 23.75 -16.03 -6.70
C LYS A 50 22.54 -16.95 -6.45
N ASN A 51 22.53 -17.65 -5.33
CA ASN A 51 21.56 -18.67 -4.92
C ASN A 51 20.62 -18.16 -3.80
N PHE A 52 21.03 -17.20 -2.98
CA PHE A 52 20.27 -16.75 -1.82
C PHE A 52 20.06 -15.23 -1.77
N SER A 53 18.81 -14.82 -1.55
CA SER A 53 18.43 -13.42 -1.37
C SER A 53 17.36 -13.24 -0.30
N VAL A 54 17.43 -12.10 0.39
CA VAL A 54 16.42 -11.62 1.32
C VAL A 54 15.69 -10.45 0.66
N ASP A 55 14.36 -10.48 0.68
CA ASP A 55 13.51 -9.41 0.14
C ASP A 55 12.54 -8.95 1.24
N TYR A 56 12.35 -7.65 1.36
CA TYR A 56 11.47 -7.01 2.32
C TYR A 56 10.58 -6.02 1.59
N ILE A 57 9.27 -6.19 1.74
CA ILE A 57 8.25 -5.31 1.19
C ILE A 57 7.51 -4.68 2.35
N PHE A 58 7.51 -3.35 2.40
CA PHE A 58 6.71 -2.53 3.28
C PHE A 58 5.68 -1.79 2.45
N GLY A 59 4.41 -1.83 2.85
CA GLY A 59 3.34 -1.05 2.26
C GLY A 59 2.57 -0.32 3.35
N VAL A 60 2.22 0.93 3.10
CA VAL A 60 1.33 1.72 3.96
C VAL A 60 0.23 2.33 3.11
N PHE A 61 -0.99 2.29 3.63
CA PHE A 61 -2.15 2.97 3.07
C PHE A 61 -2.65 4.00 4.08
N MET A 62 -2.66 5.25 3.66
CA MET A 62 -3.25 6.36 4.38
C MET A 62 -4.65 6.60 3.80
N PRO A 63 -5.72 6.33 4.56
CA PRO A 63 -7.07 6.58 4.10
C PRO A 63 -7.27 8.09 3.84
N GLY A 64 -7.95 8.39 2.73
CA GLY A 64 -8.48 9.72 2.43
C GLY A 64 -9.90 9.86 2.96
N ASP A 65 -10.49 11.02 2.71
CA ASP A 65 -11.83 11.38 3.21
C ASP A 65 -12.90 10.38 2.73
N GLY A 66 -12.76 9.81 1.52
CA GLY A 66 -13.70 8.82 0.99
C GLY A 66 -13.70 7.49 1.76
N ILE A 67 -12.57 7.09 2.34
CA ILE A 67 -12.51 5.92 3.23
C ILE A 67 -12.93 6.31 4.65
N ASP A 68 -12.54 7.50 5.11
CA ASP A 68 -12.89 8.00 6.44
C ASP A 68 -14.41 8.13 6.63
N ASP A 69 -15.13 8.59 5.60
CA ASP A 69 -16.59 8.65 5.55
C ASP A 69 -17.27 7.28 5.77
N GLN A 70 -16.63 6.19 5.36
CA GLN A 70 -17.22 4.85 5.36
C GLN A 70 -16.73 3.95 6.50
N TYR A 71 -15.45 4.07 6.87
CA TYR A 71 -14.74 3.09 7.68
C TYR A 71 -13.84 3.70 8.76
N GLY A 72 -13.51 5.00 8.69
CA GLY A 72 -12.60 5.70 9.61
C GLY A 72 -11.22 5.99 9.01
N ASP A 73 -10.35 6.63 9.80
CA ASP A 73 -9.07 7.22 9.38
C ASP A 73 -7.83 6.39 9.78
N ASP A 74 -8.03 5.14 10.21
CA ASP A 74 -6.95 4.27 10.65
C ASP A 74 -5.98 3.91 9.51
N VAL A 75 -4.69 4.20 9.73
CA VAL A 75 -3.62 3.87 8.79
C VAL A 75 -3.40 2.35 8.73
N ALA A 76 -3.48 1.78 7.53
CA ALA A 76 -3.22 0.37 7.31
C ALA A 76 -1.78 0.13 6.86
N MET A 77 -1.14 -0.90 7.40
CA MET A 77 0.25 -1.25 7.07
C MET A 77 0.40 -2.75 6.79
N THR A 78 1.24 -3.10 5.82
CA THR A 78 1.60 -4.47 5.50
C THR A 78 3.12 -4.61 5.40
N ASN A 79 3.61 -5.78 5.81
CA ASN A 79 5.02 -6.12 5.84
C ASN A 79 5.20 -7.56 5.38
N CYS A 80 6.14 -7.79 4.47
CA CYS A 80 6.49 -9.12 3.99
C CYS A 80 8.00 -9.30 3.96
N LEU A 81 8.51 -10.31 4.68
CA LEU A 81 9.90 -10.75 4.58
C LEU A 81 9.94 -12.06 3.80
N THR A 82 10.67 -12.09 2.69
CA THR A 82 10.87 -13.27 1.86
C THR A 82 12.33 -13.71 1.92
N LEU A 83 12.53 -15.01 2.19
CA LEU A 83 13.82 -15.68 2.07
C LEU A 83 13.77 -16.57 0.83
N ALA A 84 14.53 -16.21 -0.21
CA ALA A 84 14.50 -16.91 -1.48
C ALA A 84 15.81 -17.67 -1.72
N TRP A 85 15.70 -18.97 -1.97
CA TRP A 85 16.80 -19.85 -2.38
C TRP A 85 16.55 -20.36 -3.81
N LYS A 86 17.57 -20.33 -4.66
CA LYS A 86 17.59 -20.88 -6.02
C LYS A 86 18.69 -21.93 -6.15
N TYR A 87 18.40 -23.01 -6.87
CA TYR A 87 19.34 -24.11 -7.14
C TYR A 87 20.16 -23.85 -8.40
#